data_AF-A0A1H2SJG4-F1
#
_entry.id   AF-A0A1H2SJG4-F1
#
_cell.length_a   1.000
_cell.length_b   1.000
_cell.length_c   1.000
_cell.angle_alpha   90.00
_cell.angle_beta   90.00
_cell.angle_gamma   90.00
#
_symmetry.space_group_name_H-M   'P 1'
#
loop_
_entity.id
_entity.type
_entity.pdbx_description
1 polymer ?
#
loop_
_entity_poly.entity_id
_entity_poly.type
_entity_poly.pdbx_seq_one_letter_code
_entity_poly.pdbx_strand_id
1 'polypeptide(L)'
;MAALRPQKLPFRRRMARASVALIYRHGEGGEAELLFIQRARRAGDPWSGDMAFPGGRMQADDASASEAARRETLEETGLDLVRHGLFRGRLSDLLTRRHSQWRPMVVTPYVFEWRGPDEAALNHEVERIVWIPLSHLAAEGSQSVRLWRSPFGALRMPCCRYEGYCIWGLSYSMLRDFLGSDLLASAAIR
;
A
#
# COMPACT_ATOMS: atom_id res chain seq x y z
N MET A 1 23.59 -5.00 3.43
CA MET A 1 22.46 -5.33 4.32
C MET A 1 21.78 -6.56 3.77
N ALA A 2 21.48 -7.57 4.60
CA ALA A 2 20.81 -8.79 4.13
C ALA A 2 19.37 -8.47 3.70
N ALA A 3 18.96 -8.96 2.52
CA ALA A 3 17.60 -8.77 2.00
C ALA A 3 16.56 -9.31 3.00
N LEU A 4 15.55 -8.49 3.32
CA LEU A 4 14.43 -8.91 4.15
C LEU A 4 13.63 -9.98 3.42
N ARG A 5 13.71 -11.24 3.88
CA ARG A 5 12.88 -12.33 3.34
C ARG A 5 11.41 -12.11 3.76
N PRO A 6 10.45 -12.07 2.83
CA PRO A 6 9.05 -11.81 3.15
C PRO A 6 8.45 -12.83 4.11
N GLN A 7 8.07 -12.40 5.32
CA GLN A 7 7.53 -13.31 6.34
C GLN A 7 6.06 -13.63 6.10
N LYS A 8 5.69 -14.92 6.09
CA LYS A 8 4.30 -15.39 6.02
C LYS A 8 3.82 -15.71 7.43
N LEU A 9 2.67 -15.18 7.82
CA LEU A 9 2.13 -15.49 9.14
C LEU A 9 1.58 -16.92 9.18
N PRO A 10 1.89 -17.69 10.25
CA PRO A 10 1.32 -19.02 10.43
C PRO A 10 -0.21 -18.92 10.54
N PHE A 11 -0.91 -19.96 10.08
CA PHE A 11 -2.37 -20.06 10.12
C PHE A 11 -3.15 -18.92 9.44
N ARG A 12 -2.52 -18.08 8.61
CA ARG A 12 -3.18 -16.98 7.88
C ARG A 12 -4.40 -17.38 7.05
N ARG A 13 -4.49 -18.64 6.64
CA ARG A 13 -5.66 -19.22 5.94
C ARG A 13 -6.92 -19.31 6.82
N ARG A 14 -6.78 -19.26 8.15
CA ARG A 14 -7.88 -19.28 9.13
C ARG A 14 -8.33 -17.87 9.56
N MET A 15 -7.64 -16.84 9.10
CA MET A 15 -7.91 -15.44 9.42
C MET A 15 -8.63 -14.74 8.27
N ALA A 16 -9.27 -13.61 8.54
CA ALA A 16 -9.68 -12.71 7.46
C ALA A 16 -8.43 -12.24 6.70
N ARG A 17 -8.51 -12.16 5.37
CA ARG A 17 -7.38 -11.79 4.52
C ARG A 17 -7.73 -10.57 3.68
N ALA A 18 -6.77 -9.68 3.56
CA ALA A 18 -6.79 -8.56 2.65
C ALA A 18 -5.47 -8.51 1.89
N SER A 19 -5.46 -7.85 0.75
CA SER A 19 -4.28 -7.74 -0.10
C SER A 19 -4.23 -6.37 -0.74
N VAL A 20 -3.03 -5.82 -0.81
CA VAL A 20 -2.78 -4.48 -1.37
C VAL A 20 -1.70 -4.56 -2.44
N ALA A 21 -1.77 -3.68 -3.42
CA ALA A 21 -0.78 -3.56 -4.47
C ALA A 21 0.15 -2.37 -4.19
N LEU A 22 1.44 -2.64 -3.99
CA LEU A 22 2.48 -1.64 -4.12
C LEU A 22 2.89 -1.59 -5.58
N ILE A 23 2.55 -0.48 -6.23
CA ILE A 23 2.74 -0.32 -7.67
C ILE A 23 3.79 0.75 -7.85
N TYR A 24 4.91 0.39 -8.45
CA TYR A 24 5.93 1.36 -8.85
C TYR A 24 5.98 1.50 -10.37
N ARG A 25 6.45 2.66 -10.84
CA ARG A 25 6.75 2.91 -12.25
C ARG A 25 8.03 3.72 -12.36
N HIS A 26 8.53 3.86 -13.58
CA HIS A 26 9.55 4.85 -13.91
C HIS A 26 8.86 6.02 -14.61
N GLY A 27 8.83 7.18 -13.96
CA GLY A 27 8.25 8.41 -14.51
C GLY A 27 9.13 9.04 -15.59
N GLU A 28 8.76 10.24 -16.02
CA GLU A 28 9.58 11.05 -16.93
C GLU A 28 10.98 11.28 -16.31
N GLY A 29 12.03 11.11 -17.11
CA GLY A 29 13.42 11.16 -16.62
C GLY A 29 13.93 9.87 -15.96
N GLY A 30 13.10 8.83 -15.85
CA GLY A 30 13.49 7.50 -15.38
C GLY A 30 13.50 7.33 -13.85
N GLU A 31 13.09 8.35 -13.10
CA GLU A 31 12.94 8.28 -11.66
C GLU A 31 11.82 7.30 -11.28
N ALA A 32 12.10 6.43 -10.30
CA ALA A 32 11.12 5.48 -9.82
C ALA A 32 10.15 6.14 -8.84
N GLU A 33 8.86 5.96 -9.08
CA GLU A 33 7.76 6.51 -8.27
C GLU A 33 6.90 5.37 -7.72
N LEU A 34 6.30 5.58 -6.55
CA LEU A 34 5.38 4.64 -5.93
C LEU A 34 3.97 5.22 -5.87
N LEU A 35 2.99 4.41 -6.28
CA LEU A 35 1.58 4.77 -6.29
C LEU A 35 0.99 4.74 -4.87
N PHE A 36 0.29 5.81 -4.51
CA PHE A 36 -0.63 5.85 -3.38
C PHE A 36 -2.01 6.31 -3.84
N ILE A 37 -3.05 5.84 -3.16
CA ILE A 37 -4.40 6.40 -3.23
C ILE A 37 -4.64 7.27 -1.99
N GLN A 38 -5.39 8.36 -2.17
CA GLN A 38 -6.05 9.04 -1.06
C GLN A 38 -7.48 8.51 -0.97
N ARG A 39 -7.83 7.93 0.18
CA ARG A 39 -9.18 7.40 0.42
C ARG A 39 -10.20 8.53 0.41
N ALA A 40 -11.33 8.33 -0.27
CA ALA A 40 -12.45 9.27 -0.25
C ALA A 40 -12.94 9.52 1.19
N ARG A 41 -13.40 10.76 1.45
CA ARG A 41 -13.90 11.13 2.78
C ARG A 41 -15.33 10.66 2.97
N ARG A 42 -15.56 9.82 3.98
CA ARG A 42 -16.86 9.25 4.31
C ARG A 42 -17.20 9.51 5.76
N ALA A 43 -18.40 10.02 6.02
CA ALA A 43 -18.86 10.26 7.38
C ALA A 43 -18.81 8.96 8.20
N GLY A 44 -18.15 8.99 9.36
CA GLY A 44 -18.01 7.83 10.25
C GLY A 44 -16.88 6.86 9.89
N ASP A 45 -16.16 7.03 8.78
CA ASP A 45 -14.94 6.26 8.51
C ASP A 45 -13.71 6.97 9.13
N PRO A 46 -13.08 6.40 10.18
CA PRO A 46 -11.92 7.01 10.83
C PRO A 46 -10.68 7.09 9.93
N TRP A 47 -10.66 6.39 8.80
CA TRP A 47 -9.54 6.36 7.84
C TRP A 47 -9.83 7.22 6.59
N SER A 48 -10.86 8.06 6.64
CA SER A 48 -11.21 9.00 5.58
C SER A 48 -10.07 9.95 5.24
N GLY A 49 -9.68 10.05 3.97
CA GLY A 49 -8.63 10.95 3.51
C GLY A 49 -7.20 10.48 3.80
N ASP A 50 -7.02 9.30 4.41
CA ASP A 50 -5.69 8.74 4.64
C ASP A 50 -5.07 8.19 3.35
N MET A 51 -3.73 8.23 3.29
CA MET A 51 -2.95 7.64 2.20
C MET A 51 -2.84 6.13 2.37
N ALA A 52 -3.15 5.39 1.32
CA ALA A 52 -3.10 3.94 1.28
C ALA A 52 -2.52 3.42 -0.02
N PHE A 53 -2.18 2.14 -0.03
CA PHE A 53 -2.03 1.38 -1.28
C PHE A 53 -3.41 0.88 -1.72
N PRO A 54 -3.70 0.80 -3.02
CA PRO A 54 -4.94 0.22 -3.50
C PRO A 54 -5.04 -1.25 -3.06
N GLY A 55 -6.25 -1.67 -2.72
CA GLY A 55 -6.48 -3.02 -2.23
C GLY A 55 -7.59 -3.15 -1.20
N GLY A 56 -7.98 -4.40 -0.97
CA GLY A 56 -9.14 -4.71 -0.15
C GLY A 56 -9.16 -6.14 0.35
N ARG A 57 -10.35 -6.59 0.74
CA ARG A 57 -10.51 -7.95 1.30
C ARG A 57 -10.48 -8.97 0.19
N MET A 58 -9.88 -10.12 0.49
CA MET A 58 -9.98 -11.29 -0.37
C MET A 58 -11.42 -11.83 -0.30
N GLN A 59 -12.03 -12.02 -1.47
CA GLN A 59 -13.35 -12.61 -1.68
C GLN A 59 -13.24 -14.12 -1.90
N ALA A 60 -14.37 -14.81 -1.96
CA ALA A 60 -14.42 -16.28 -2.06
C ALA A 60 -14.07 -16.80 -3.47
N ASP A 61 -14.33 -15.97 -4.47
CA ASP A 61 -14.07 -16.18 -5.90
C ASP A 61 -12.66 -15.74 -6.34
N ASP A 62 -11.94 -14.98 -5.50
CA ASP A 62 -10.54 -14.65 -5.75
C ASP A 62 -9.67 -15.92 -5.80
N ALA A 63 -9.14 -16.24 -6.99
CA ALA A 63 -8.30 -17.41 -7.21
C ALA A 63 -7.02 -17.40 -6.35
N SER A 64 -6.54 -16.22 -5.98
CA SER A 64 -5.46 -16.05 -5.02
C SER A 64 -5.51 -14.67 -4.36
N ALA A 65 -4.68 -14.48 -3.33
CA ALA A 65 -4.57 -13.18 -2.68
C ALA A 65 -3.89 -12.10 -3.55
N SER A 66 -3.03 -12.47 -4.51
CA SER A 66 -2.53 -11.49 -5.48
C SER A 66 -3.61 -11.08 -6.47
N GLU A 67 -4.53 -12.00 -6.83
CA GLU A 67 -5.67 -11.65 -7.69
C GLU A 67 -6.63 -10.70 -6.97
N ALA A 68 -6.83 -10.86 -5.66
CA ALA A 68 -7.57 -9.88 -4.87
C ALA A 68 -6.95 -8.47 -4.98
N ALA A 69 -5.62 -8.34 -4.87
CA ALA A 69 -4.96 -7.04 -5.03
C ALA A 69 -5.13 -6.46 -6.44
N ARG A 70 -5.09 -7.30 -7.48
CA ARG A 70 -5.30 -6.88 -8.88
C ARG A 70 -6.72 -6.42 -9.13
N ARG A 71 -7.71 -7.19 -8.69
CA ARG A 71 -9.13 -6.87 -8.79
C ARG A 71 -9.44 -5.54 -8.10
N GLU A 72 -9.04 -5.40 -6.84
CA GLU A 72 -9.28 -4.17 -6.06
C GLU A 72 -8.57 -2.96 -6.69
N THR A 73 -7.34 -3.13 -7.19
CA THR A 73 -6.65 -2.05 -7.92
C THR A 73 -7.44 -1.62 -9.15
N LEU A 74 -7.91 -2.57 -9.96
CA LEU A 74 -8.72 -2.28 -11.14
C LEU A 74 -10.02 -1.56 -10.76
N GLU A 75 -10.72 -2.03 -9.73
CA GLU A 75 -11.98 -1.45 -9.25
C GLU A 75 -11.79 -0.02 -8.70
N GLU A 76 -10.73 0.23 -7.94
CA GLU A 76 -10.47 1.51 -7.26
C GLU A 76 -9.86 2.57 -8.19
N THR A 77 -8.98 2.15 -9.10
CA THR A 77 -8.10 3.05 -9.86
C THR A 77 -8.22 2.93 -11.38
N GLY A 78 -8.84 1.86 -11.89
CA GLY A 78 -8.85 1.53 -13.32
C GLY A 78 -7.52 0.93 -13.84
N LEU A 79 -6.48 0.83 -13.00
CA LEU A 79 -5.19 0.28 -13.42
C LEU A 79 -5.25 -1.25 -13.52
N ASP A 80 -5.23 -1.77 -14.75
CA ASP A 80 -5.25 -3.20 -15.03
C ASP A 80 -3.87 -3.85 -14.84
N LEU A 81 -3.61 -4.34 -13.63
CA LEU A 81 -2.39 -5.07 -13.27
C LEU A 81 -2.27 -6.46 -13.92
N VAL A 82 -3.34 -7.01 -14.51
CA VAL A 82 -3.25 -8.25 -15.29
C VAL A 82 -2.63 -7.94 -16.65
N ARG A 83 -3.08 -6.85 -17.28
CA ARG A 83 -2.61 -6.43 -18.61
C ARG A 83 -1.26 -5.73 -18.59
N HIS A 84 -1.03 -4.85 -17.60
CA HIS A 84 0.10 -3.93 -17.60
C HIS A 84 1.02 -4.04 -16.38
N GLY A 85 0.65 -4.85 -15.39
CA GLY A 85 1.42 -5.03 -14.15
C GLY A 85 2.36 -6.24 -14.23
N LEU A 86 3.67 -6.00 -14.16
CA LEU A 86 4.65 -7.07 -13.98
C LEU A 86 4.80 -7.38 -12.49
N PHE A 87 4.45 -8.61 -12.10
CA PHE A 87 4.61 -9.07 -10.73
C PHE A 87 6.10 -9.22 -10.35
N ARG A 88 6.54 -8.54 -9.29
CA ARG A 88 7.93 -8.59 -8.81
C ARG A 88 8.10 -9.41 -7.54
N GLY A 89 7.06 -9.50 -6.71
CA GLY A 89 7.13 -10.26 -5.47
C GLY A 89 6.10 -9.82 -4.44
N ARG A 90 6.32 -10.21 -3.18
CA ARG A 90 5.47 -9.83 -2.05
C ARG A 90 6.32 -9.35 -0.90
N LEU A 91 5.72 -8.56 -0.02
CA LEU A 91 6.32 -8.15 1.26
C LEU A 91 5.82 -9.01 2.41
N SER A 92 6.26 -8.71 3.62
CA SER A 92 5.85 -9.44 4.82
C SER A 92 4.35 -9.27 5.09
N ASP A 93 3.72 -10.30 5.65
CA ASP A 93 2.34 -10.23 6.10
C ASP A 93 2.23 -9.31 7.32
N LEU A 94 1.23 -8.43 7.34
CA LEU A 94 0.93 -7.55 8.48
C LEU A 94 -0.37 -7.99 9.17
N LEU A 95 -0.42 -7.87 10.49
CA LEU A 95 -1.64 -8.05 11.27
C LEU A 95 -2.29 -6.71 11.56
N THR A 96 -3.55 -6.56 11.16
CA THR A 96 -4.36 -5.44 11.61
C THR A 96 -5.14 -5.87 12.84
N ARG A 97 -5.04 -5.10 13.92
CA ARG A 97 -5.96 -5.20 15.06
C ARG A 97 -7.20 -4.38 14.70
N ARG A 98 -8.30 -5.04 14.37
CA ARG A 98 -9.60 -4.35 14.17
C ARG A 98 -10.12 -3.87 15.52
N HIS A 99 -10.51 -2.60 15.60
CA HIS A 99 -11.08 -2.00 16.80
C HIS A 99 -12.52 -2.45 17.12
N SER A 100 -13.24 -3.08 16.17
CA SER A 100 -14.68 -3.38 16.33
C SER A 100 -15.10 -4.84 16.16
N GLN A 101 -14.20 -5.77 15.76
CA GLN A 101 -14.52 -7.20 15.66
C GLN A 101 -13.33 -8.06 16.09
N TRP A 102 -13.62 -9.08 16.90
CA TRP A 102 -12.70 -10.01 17.57
C TRP A 102 -11.82 -10.91 16.67
N ARG A 103 -11.67 -10.61 15.37
CA ARG A 103 -10.84 -11.42 14.46
C ARG A 103 -9.73 -10.58 13.83
N PRO A 104 -8.45 -10.97 14.03
CA PRO A 104 -7.35 -10.32 13.32
C PRO A 104 -7.49 -10.54 11.82
N MET A 105 -7.07 -9.54 11.06
CA MET A 105 -6.98 -9.61 9.60
C MET A 105 -5.52 -9.56 9.19
N VAL A 106 -5.15 -10.46 8.28
CA VAL A 106 -3.82 -10.47 7.66
C VAL A 106 -3.88 -9.67 6.37
N VAL A 107 -3.01 -8.67 6.24
CA VAL A 107 -2.82 -7.91 5.01
C VAL A 107 -1.51 -8.35 4.37
N THR A 108 -1.59 -8.75 3.11
CA THR A 108 -0.40 -9.12 2.32
C THR A 108 -0.15 -8.06 1.23
N PRO A 109 1.00 -7.39 1.24
CA PRO A 109 1.38 -6.48 0.18
C PRO A 109 2.06 -7.22 -0.98
N TYR A 110 1.63 -6.93 -2.20
CA TYR A 110 2.16 -7.49 -3.45
C TYR A 110 2.75 -6.37 -4.29
N VAL A 111 3.96 -6.58 -4.83
CA VAL A 111 4.71 -5.55 -5.55
C VAL A 111 4.59 -5.80 -7.04
N PHE A 112 4.20 -4.74 -7.76
CA PHE A 112 4.08 -4.73 -9.22
C PHE A 112 4.85 -3.56 -9.81
N GLU A 113 5.45 -3.78 -10.96
CA GLU A 113 5.92 -2.73 -11.85
C GLU A 113 4.82 -2.40 -12.86
N TRP A 114 4.45 -1.12 -12.96
CA TRP A 114 3.46 -0.63 -13.91
C TRP A 114 4.11 -0.25 -15.24
N ARG A 115 3.55 -0.77 -16.34
CA ARG A 115 3.97 -0.50 -17.73
C ARG A 115 2.80 -0.06 -18.62
N GLY A 116 1.71 0.39 -18.00
CA GLY A 116 0.51 0.82 -18.71
C GLY A 116 0.48 2.33 -18.93
N PRO A 117 -0.64 2.85 -19.47
CA PRO A 117 -0.82 4.28 -19.63
C PRO A 117 -0.92 5.01 -18.29
N ASP A 118 -0.85 6.33 -18.33
CA ASP A 118 -1.02 7.20 -17.14
C ASP A 118 -2.48 7.44 -16.76
N GLU A 119 -3.42 6.98 -17.59
CA GLU A 119 -4.85 7.15 -17.38
C GLU A 119 -5.34 6.28 -16.21
N ALA A 120 -6.02 6.93 -15.26
CA ALA A 120 -6.71 6.27 -14.17
C ALA A 120 -8.21 6.59 -14.21
N ALA A 121 -9.03 5.59 -13.88
CA ALA A 121 -10.48 5.71 -13.76
C ALA A 121 -10.88 5.44 -12.31
N LEU A 122 -10.91 6.50 -11.51
CA LEU A 122 -11.16 6.39 -10.07
C LEU A 122 -12.63 6.10 -9.78
N ASN A 123 -12.88 5.25 -8.80
CA ASN A 123 -14.21 5.05 -8.26
C ASN A 123 -14.48 5.93 -7.02
N HIS A 124 -15.69 5.84 -6.48
CA HIS A 124 -16.14 6.58 -5.29
C HIS A 124 -15.40 6.26 -3.96
N GLU A 125 -14.51 5.27 -3.92
CA GLU A 125 -13.65 4.95 -2.76
C GLU A 125 -12.34 5.73 -2.75
N VAL A 126 -11.93 6.25 -3.91
CA VAL A 126 -10.65 6.95 -4.10
C VAL A 126 -10.92 8.41 -4.48
N GLU A 127 -10.38 9.34 -3.70
CA GLU A 127 -10.44 10.76 -4.03
C GLU A 127 -9.43 11.13 -5.12
N ARG A 128 -8.22 10.57 -5.05
CA ARG A 128 -7.14 10.79 -6.02
C ARG A 128 -6.06 9.71 -5.92
N ILE A 129 -5.27 9.62 -6.98
CA ILE A 129 -4.01 8.91 -7.02
C ILE A 129 -2.86 9.91 -6.92
N VAL A 130 -1.78 9.51 -6.25
CA VAL A 130 -0.54 10.28 -6.15
C VAL A 130 0.63 9.34 -6.41
N TRP A 131 1.44 9.66 -7.42
CA TRP A 131 2.74 9.05 -7.63
C TRP A 131 3.78 9.85 -6.84
N ILE A 132 4.55 9.18 -5.99
CA ILE A 132 5.53 9.83 -5.13
C ILE A 132 6.92 9.28 -5.45
N PRO A 133 7.92 10.13 -5.73
CA PRO A 133 9.28 9.68 -5.99
C PRO A 133 9.84 8.83 -4.85
N LEU A 134 10.45 7.68 -5.19
CA LEU A 134 11.11 6.81 -4.21
C LEU A 134 12.26 7.52 -3.50
N SER A 135 12.95 8.45 -4.17
CA SER A 135 13.98 9.31 -3.59
C SER A 135 13.43 10.11 -2.40
N HIS A 136 12.25 10.73 -2.57
CA HIS A 136 11.56 11.47 -1.53
C HIS A 136 11.11 10.56 -0.39
N LEU A 137 10.51 9.41 -0.72
CA LEU A 137 10.03 8.44 0.28
C LEU A 137 11.17 7.86 1.14
N ALA A 138 12.38 7.75 0.57
CA ALA A 138 13.58 7.27 1.27
C ALA A 138 14.31 8.38 2.05
N ALA A 139 14.12 9.66 1.70
CA ALA A 139 14.81 10.77 2.32
C ALA A 139 14.47 10.88 3.82
N GLU A 140 15.48 11.17 4.65
CA GLU A 140 15.27 11.40 6.09
C GLU A 140 14.41 12.64 6.34
N GLY A 141 14.56 13.69 5.52
CA GLY A 141 13.80 14.93 5.63
C GLY A 141 12.30 14.79 5.37
N SER A 142 11.85 13.71 4.73
CA SER A 142 10.42 13.43 4.55
C SER A 142 9.80 12.66 5.73
N GLN A 143 10.62 12.11 6.63
CA GLN A 143 10.16 11.37 7.81
C GLN A 143 9.72 12.33 8.91
N SER A 144 8.59 12.02 9.55
CA SER A 144 7.94 12.88 10.54
C SER A 144 7.15 12.07 11.56
N VAL A 145 6.43 12.78 12.44
CA VAL A 145 5.54 12.19 13.44
C VAL A 145 4.15 12.81 13.27
N ARG A 146 3.12 11.96 13.27
CA ARG A 146 1.71 12.32 13.34
C ARG A 146 1.18 12.00 14.74
N LEU A 147 0.37 12.91 15.29
CA LEU A 147 -0.44 12.61 16.47
C LEU A 147 -1.73 11.92 16.02
N TRP A 148 -1.93 10.68 16.44
CA TRP A 148 -3.17 9.95 16.27
C TRP A 148 -3.95 9.96 17.58
N ARG A 149 -5.17 10.50 17.55
CA ARG A 149 -6.04 10.56 18.72
C ARG A 149 -6.85 9.27 18.81
N SER A 150 -6.69 8.56 19.92
CA SER A 150 -7.47 7.37 20.27
C SER A 150 -8.28 7.64 21.54
N PRO A 151 -9.27 6.78 21.88
CA PRO A 151 -9.96 6.86 23.17
C PRO A 151 -9.05 6.81 24.40
N PHE A 152 -7.84 6.27 24.26
CA PHE A 152 -6.85 6.14 25.34
C PHE A 152 -5.81 7.28 25.35
N GLY A 153 -6.00 8.32 24.53
CA GLY A 153 -5.10 9.46 24.40
C GLY A 153 -4.45 9.58 23.03
N ALA A 154 -3.53 10.54 22.91
CA ALA A 154 -2.80 10.81 21.68
C ALA A 154 -1.53 9.94 21.59
N LEU A 155 -1.46 9.10 20.55
CA LEU A 155 -0.25 8.36 20.21
C LEU A 155 0.57 9.10 19.16
N ARG A 156 1.90 9.11 19.36
CA ARG A 156 2.87 9.56 18.37
C ARG A 156 3.15 8.42 17.40
N MET A 157 2.75 8.59 16.14
CA MET A 157 2.94 7.59 15.09
C MET A 157 3.95 8.10 14.07
N PRO A 158 4.94 7.29 13.66
CA PRO A 158 5.84 7.67 12.57
C PRO A 158 5.05 7.79 11.26
N CYS A 159 5.48 8.74 10.42
CA CYS A 159 4.89 8.95 9.10
C CYS A 159 5.91 9.50 8.10
N CYS A 160 5.59 9.41 6.82
CA CYS A 160 6.26 10.13 5.74
C CYS A 160 5.32 11.23 5.23
N ARG A 161 5.86 12.43 4.96
CA ARG A 161 5.12 13.58 4.43
C ARG A 161 5.56 13.91 3.01
N TYR A 162 4.60 14.24 2.15
CA TYR A 162 4.84 14.69 0.78
C TYR A 162 3.72 15.62 0.38
N GLU A 163 4.02 16.87 -0.01
CA GLU A 163 3.03 17.84 -0.53
C GLU A 163 1.71 17.93 0.26
N GLY A 164 1.77 17.89 1.59
CA GLY A 164 0.59 17.91 2.47
C GLY A 164 -0.05 16.55 2.74
N TYR A 165 0.29 15.51 1.97
CA TYR A 165 -0.06 14.12 2.26
C TYR A 165 0.73 13.56 3.43
N CYS A 166 0.14 12.62 4.14
CA CYS A 166 0.74 11.95 5.29
C CYS A 166 0.54 10.44 5.18
N ILE A 167 1.61 9.71 4.92
CA ILE A 167 1.65 8.25 4.84
C ILE A 167 2.04 7.72 6.22
N TRP A 168 1.15 7.00 6.89
CA TRP A 168 1.32 6.58 8.27
C TRP A 168 0.67 5.20 8.49
N GLY A 169 0.79 4.65 9.71
CA GLY A 169 0.14 3.39 10.07
C GLY A 169 0.61 2.22 9.20
N LEU A 170 -0.34 1.39 8.74
CA LEU A 170 -0.04 0.19 7.94
C LEU A 170 0.64 0.53 6.61
N SER A 171 0.18 1.57 5.91
CA SER A 171 0.78 2.02 4.65
C SER A 171 2.25 2.39 4.85
N TYR A 172 2.56 3.10 5.94
CA TYR A 172 3.95 3.43 6.29
C TYR A 172 4.77 2.19 6.66
N SER A 173 4.21 1.24 7.41
CA SER A 173 4.90 -0.02 7.70
C SER A 173 5.25 -0.81 6.44
N MET A 174 4.32 -0.88 5.47
CA MET A 174 4.55 -1.52 4.17
C MET A 174 5.59 -0.78 3.34
N LEU A 175 5.56 0.56 3.33
CA LEU A 175 6.58 1.38 2.69
C LEU A 175 7.97 1.11 3.28
N ARG A 176 8.09 1.05 4.62
CA ARG A 176 9.38 0.76 5.27
C ARG A 176 9.90 -0.65 4.96
N ASP A 177 9.03 -1.65 4.88
CA ASP A 177 9.40 -3.00 4.45
C ASP A 177 9.89 -2.99 2.99
N PHE A 178 9.16 -2.31 2.10
CA PHE A 178 9.57 -2.16 0.69
C PHE A 178 10.95 -1.51 0.54
N LEU A 179 11.19 -0.38 1.22
CA LEU A 179 12.47 0.35 1.16
C LEU A 179 13.64 -0.45 1.76
N GLY A 180 13.35 -1.41 2.65
CA GLY A 180 14.36 -2.32 3.23
C GLY A 180 14.54 -3.64 2.48
N SER A 181 13.75 -3.88 1.43
CA SER A 181 13.72 -5.14 0.67
C SER A 181 14.65 -5.14 -0.55
N ASP A 182 14.97 -6.32 -1.06
CA ASP A 182 15.65 -6.50 -2.35
C ASP A 182 14.80 -6.07 -3.56
N LEU A 183 13.47 -6.00 -3.38
CA LEU A 183 12.55 -5.50 -4.40
C LEU A 183 12.76 -4.00 -4.69
N LEU A 184 13.37 -3.23 -3.77
CA LEU A 184 13.75 -1.85 -4.05
C LEU A 184 14.82 -1.77 -5.13
N ALA A 185 15.84 -2.63 -5.09
CA ALA A 185 16.89 -2.65 -6.12
C ALA A 185 16.29 -2.95 -7.51
N SER A 186 15.30 -3.84 -7.54
CA SER A 186 14.50 -4.15 -8.73
C SER A 186 13.69 -2.96 -9.29
N ALA A 187 13.35 -1.99 -8.44
CA ALA A 187 12.63 -0.77 -8.81
C ALA A 187 13.59 0.41 -9.11
N ALA A 188 14.78 0.41 -8.51
CA ALA A 188 15.79 1.45 -8.69
C ALA A 188 16.66 1.25 -9.95
N ILE A 189 16.76 0.02 -10.45
CA ILE A 189 17.55 -0.33 -11.64
C ILE A 189 16.61 -0.39 -12.85
N ARG A 190 16.95 0.36 -13.90
CA ARG A 190 16.36 0.22 -15.24
C ARG A 190 17.29 -0.60 -16.13
#